data_AF-A0A6L9KY96-F1
#
_entry.id   AF-A0A6L9KY96-F1
#
_cell.length_a   1.000
_cell.length_b   1.000
_cell.length_c   1.000
_cell.angle_alpha   90.00
_cell.angle_beta   90.00
_cell.angle_gamma   90.00
#
_symmetry.space_group_name_H-M   'P 1'
#
loop_
_entity.id
_entity.type
_entity.pdbx_description
1 polymer ?
#
loop_
_entity_poly.entity_id
_entity_poly.type
_entity_poly.pdbx_seq_one_letter_code
_entity_poly.pdbx_strand_id
1 'polypeptide(L)' 'MLNFLPAPLVGLIASLLMVLNALFWVPILLLVSFVKLLIPIKAVRLLIDPILLHIAEAWIAGNSGWMRLTQRT' A
#
# COMPACT_ATOMS: atom_id res chain seq x y z
N MET A 1 -2.20 -5.36 18.47
CA MET A 1 -1.97 -6.72 19.04
C MET A 1 -0.55 -6.92 19.59
N LEU A 2 0.47 -6.32 18.98
CA LEU A 2 1.88 -6.44 19.40
C LEU A 2 2.28 -5.53 20.58
N ASN A 3 1.31 -4.79 21.14
CA ASN A 3 1.50 -3.82 22.23
C ASN A 3 1.94 -4.45 23.57
N PHE A 4 2.08 -5.77 23.65
CA PHE A 4 2.69 -6.47 24.78
C PHE A 4 4.24 -6.41 24.75
N LEU A 5 4.82 -6.06 23.60
CA LEU A 5 6.27 -5.87 23.43
C LEU A 5 6.71 -4.48 23.93
N PRO A 6 8.01 -4.28 24.22
CA PRO A 6 8.56 -2.97 24.54
C PRO A 6 8.30 -1.95 23.43
N ALA A 7 7.98 -0.71 23.79
CA ALA A 7 7.62 0.34 22.84
C ALA A 7 8.62 0.56 21.68
N PRO A 8 9.96 0.54 21.90
CA PRO A 8 10.92 0.68 20.80
C PRO A 8 10.83 -0.45 19.77
N LEU A 9 10.56 -1.68 20.22
CA LEU A 9 10.46 -2.84 19.35
C LEU A 9 9.17 -2.80 18.51
N VAL A 10 8.06 -2.36 19.11
CA VAL A 10 6.81 -2.13 18.38
C VAL A 10 7.00 -1.05 17.31
N GLY A 11 7.72 0.03 17.66
CA GLY A 11 8.09 1.09 16.71
C GLY A 11 8.91 0.55 15.53
N LEU A 12 9.95 -0.23 15.81
CA LEU A 12 10.77 -0.86 14.76
C LEU A 12 9.94 -1.75 13.84
N ILE A 13 9.10 -2.62 14.40
CA ILE A 13 8.21 -3.51 13.61
C ILE A 13 7.23 -2.68 12.78
N ALA A 14 6.64 -1.63 13.35
CA ALA A 14 5.73 -0.73 12.64
C ALA A 14 6.42 -0.06 11.46
N SER A 15 7.61 0.51 11.67
CA SER A 15 8.38 1.17 10.62
C SER A 15 8.79 0.19 9.51
N LEU A 16 9.23 -1.03 9.87
CA LEU A 16 9.57 -2.06 8.90
C LEU A 16 8.35 -2.46 8.06
N LEU A 17 7.23 -2.76 8.70
CA LEU A 17 5.99 -3.12 8.00
C LEU A 17 5.50 -1.98 7.09
N MET A 18 5.58 -0.73 7.55
CA MET A 18 5.22 0.45 6.76
C MET A 18 6.11 0.58 5.51
N VAL A 19 7.44 0.48 5.68
CA VAL A 19 8.40 0.60 4.58
C VAL A 19 8.22 -0.55 3.59
N LEU A 20 8.07 -1.79 4.06
CA LEU A 20 7.82 -2.94 3.20
C LEU A 20 6.50 -2.79 2.41
N ASN A 21 5.44 -2.34 3.07
CA ASN A 21 4.15 -2.09 2.41
C ASN A 21 4.28 -1.03 1.31
N ALA A 22 4.98 0.08 1.58
CA ALA A 22 5.23 1.13 0.59
C ALA A 22 6.11 0.64 -0.57
N LEU A 23 7.23 -0.04 -0.27
CA LEU A 23 8.14 -0.59 -1.29
C LEU A 23 7.47 -1.64 -2.18
N PHE A 24 6.44 -2.32 -1.67
CA PHE A 24 5.66 -3.27 -2.47
C PHE A 24 4.65 -2.55 -3.39
N TRP A 25 3.81 -1.68 -2.83
CA TRP A 25 2.70 -1.08 -3.59
C TRP A 25 3.11 0.05 -4.52
N VAL A 26 4.08 0.88 -4.13
CA VAL A 26 4.50 2.05 -4.93
C VAL A 26 5.03 1.65 -6.31
N PRO A 27 5.94 0.67 -6.46
CA PRO A 27 6.41 0.25 -7.79
C PRO A 27 5.29 -0.31 -8.67
N ILE A 28 4.37 -1.09 -8.09
CA ILE A 28 3.23 -1.66 -8.80
C ILE A 28 2.31 -0.55 -9.32
N LEU A 29 1.96 0.40 -8.45
CA LEU A 29 1.12 1.55 -8.81
C LEU A 29 1.78 2.41 -9.89
N LEU A 30 3.09 2.67 -9.77
CA LEU A 30 3.86 3.40 -10.77
C LEU A 30 3.87 2.69 -12.11
N LEU A 31 4.16 1.39 -12.15
CA LEU A 31 4.18 0.61 -13.38
C LEU A 31 2.84 0.69 -14.12
N VAL A 32 1.73 0.50 -13.42
CA VAL A 32 0.39 0.59 -14.01
C VAL A 32 0.06 2.02 -14.45
N SER A 33 0.48 3.02 -13.66
CA SER A 33 0.29 4.43 -14.00
C SER A 33 1.11 4.85 -15.23
N PHE A 34 2.31 4.30 -15.42
CA PHE A 34 3.12 4.52 -16.63
C PHE A 34 2.41 3.99 -17.88
N VAL A 35 1.75 2.83 -17.81
CA VAL A 35 0.95 2.31 -18.93
C VAL A 35 -0.19 3.28 -19.26
N LYS A 36 -0.90 3.78 -18.24
CA LYS A 36 -1.97 4.78 -18.42
C LYS A 36 -1.46 6.10 -19.02
N LEU A 37 -0.25 6.52 -18.66
CA LEU A 37 0.38 7.75 -19.15
C LEU A 37 0.82 7.61 -20.61
N LEU A 38 1.47 6.50 -20.96
CA LEU A 38 2.00 6.25 -22.29
C LEU A 38 0.90 5.92 -23.32
N ILE A 39 -0.24 5.39 -22.88
CA ILE A 39 -1.34 4.98 -23.76
C ILE A 39 -2.60 5.82 -23.47
N PRO A 40 -2.76 6.99 -24.11
CA PRO A 40 -3.88 7.91 -23.87
C PRO A 40 -5.17 7.49 -24.59
N ILE A 41 -5.52 6.20 -24.55
CA ILE A 41 -6.73 5.64 -25.20
C ILE A 41 -7.84 5.48 -24.16
N LYS A 42 -9.04 5.97 -24.47
CA LYS A 42 -10.21 5.92 -23.56
C LYS A 42 -10.54 4.49 -23.09
N ALA A 43 -10.52 3.51 -24.00
CA ALA A 43 -10.76 2.11 -23.67
C ALA A 43 -9.73 1.55 -22.68
N VAL A 44 -8.46 1.92 -22.85
CA VAL A 44 -7.37 1.49 -21.95
C VAL A 44 -7.55 2.12 -20.56
N ARG A 45 -7.92 3.40 -20.49
CA ARG A 45 -8.23 4.06 -19.21
C ARG A 45 -9.39 3.40 -18.48
N LEU A 46 -10.47 3.04 -19.17
CA LEU A 46 -11.61 2.34 -18.56
C LEU A 46 -11.23 0.98 -17.94
N LEU A 47 -10.20 0.31 -18.45
CA LEU A 47 -9.69 -0.95 -17.89
C LEU A 47 -8.66 -0.72 -16.78
N ILE A 48 -7.77 0.27 -16.93
CA ILE A 48 -6.70 0.54 -15.97
C ILE A 48 -7.21 1.26 -14.72
N ASP A 49 -8.21 2.13 -14.85
CA ASP A 49 -8.72 2.93 -13.73
C ASP A 49 -9.24 2.07 -12.56
N PRO A 50 -10.04 1.01 -12.78
CA PRO A 50 -10.42 0.08 -11.72
C PRO A 50 -9.22 -0.68 -11.12
N ILE A 51 -8.23 -1.03 -11.94
CA ILE A 51 -7.02 -1.73 -11.46
C ILE A 51 -6.23 -0.83 -10.51
N LEU A 52 -6.03 0.44 -10.88
CA LEU A 52 -5.38 1.43 -10.01
C LEU A 52 -6.15 1.65 -8.71
N LEU A 53 -7.49 1.66 -8.78
CA LEU A 53 -8.32 1.76 -7.58
C LEU A 53 -8.12 0.57 -6.65
N HIS A 54 -8.17 -0.66 -7.17
CA HIS A 54 -7.95 -1.87 -6.36
C HIS A 54 -6.55 -1.94 -5.76
N ILE A 55 -5.52 -1.48 -6.48
CA ILE A 55 -4.16 -1.34 -5.95
C ILE A 55 -4.15 -0.36 -4.77
N ALA A 56 -4.80 0.80 -4.91
CA ALA A 56 -4.88 1.79 -3.84
C ALA A 56 -5.65 1.25 -2.62
N GLU A 57 -6.78 0.59 -2.83
CA GLU A 57 -7.57 -0.04 -1.76
C GLU A 57 -6.76 -1.13 -1.03
N ALA A 58 -6.06 -1.99 -1.77
CA ALA A 58 -5.24 -3.04 -1.19
C ALA A 58 -4.04 -2.46 -0.41
N TRP A 59 -3.43 -1.38 -0.90
CA TRP A 59 -2.39 -0.65 -0.18
C TRP A 59 -2.89 -0.06 1.13
N ILE A 60 -4.07 0.58 1.11
CA ILE A 60 -4.74 1.14 2.29
C ILE A 60 -5.05 0.01 3.29
N ALA A 61 -5.61 -1.12 2.82
CA ALA A 61 -5.89 -2.27 3.67
C ALA A 61 -4.61 -2.83 4.32
N GLY A 62 -3.50 -2.88 3.58
CA GLY A 62 -2.17 -3.21 4.12
C GLY A 62 -1.71 -2.23 5.20
N ASN A 63 -1.93 -0.93 4.99
CA ASN A 63 -1.59 0.10 5.97
C ASN A 63 -2.42 -0.04 7.26
N SER A 64 -3.72 -0.18 7.12
CA SER A 64 -4.62 -0.46 8.25
C SER A 64 -4.26 -1.76 8.95
N GLY A 65 -3.78 -2.77 8.20
CA GLY A 65 -3.32 -4.05 8.72
C GLY A 65 -2.16 -3.90 9.71
N TRP A 66 -1.05 -3.30 9.30
CA TRP A 66 0.09 -3.12 10.20
C TRP A 66 -0.23 -2.16 11.34
N MET A 67 -1.01 -1.10 11.09
CA MET A 67 -1.45 -0.18 12.14
C MET A 67 -2.27 -0.91 13.21
N ARG A 68 -3.19 -1.82 12.84
CA ARG A 68 -3.94 -2.63 13.81
C ARG A 68 -3.05 -3.58 14.61
N LEU A 69 -1.95 -4.04 14.02
CA LEU A 69 -0.98 -4.90 14.71
C LEU A 69 -0.17 -4.10 15.73
N THR A 70 0.28 -2.89 15.40
CA THR A 70 1.27 -2.15 16.21
C THR A 70 0.71 -1.00 17.02
N GLN A 71 -0.43 -0.42 16.63
CA GLN A 71 -1.06 0.69 17.32
C GLN A 71 -2.16 0.20 18.27
N ARG A 72 -2.56 1.07 19.20
CA ARG A 72 -3.76 0.92 20.03
C ARG A 72 -4.85 1.80 19.44
N THR A 73 -5.41 1.37 18.32
CA THR A 73 -6.55 2.01 17.67
C THR A 73 -7.86 1.60 18.33
#